data_AF-A0AB34KE16-F1
#
_entry.id   AF-A0AB34KE16-F1
#
_cell.length_a   1.000
_cell.length_b   1.000
_cell.length_c   1.000
_cell.angle_alpha   90.00
_cell.angle_beta   90.00
_cell.angle_gamma   90.00
#
_symmetry.space_group_name_H-M   'P 1'
#
loop_
_entity.id
_entity.type
_entity.pdbx_description
1 polymer ?
#
loop_
_entity_poly.entity_id
_entity_poly.type
_entity_poly.pdbx_seq_one_letter_code
_entity_poly.pdbx_strand_id
1 'polypeptide(L)'
;MHDVGAETWLMHGSLLGWYWNRKILPWDLDLDVQITEKSMQHLSSYYNMTVHHFEIPGSGGARDYLLEINPNWANTRTDDVDNKIDARWLDMSSGLYVDITTLRYHQDAEREGTKGMVVCKDGHRYLTSDIFPLADTTFEGVAAKVPSAFASVLAQEYGVSALETTVFESHRFEVDRQEWIPLVVPERDTRH
;
A
#
# COMPACT_ATOMS: atom_id res chain seq x y z
N MET A 1 -7.89 -10.17 -4.37
CA MET A 1 -6.55 -10.80 -4.15
C MET A 1 -6.65 -12.26 -3.75
N HIS A 2 -7.35 -12.60 -2.66
CA HIS A 2 -7.56 -14.00 -2.25
C HIS A 2 -8.11 -14.91 -3.37
N ASP A 3 -9.17 -14.47 -4.05
CA ASP A 3 -9.86 -15.29 -5.06
C ASP A 3 -9.04 -15.49 -6.35
N VAL A 4 -8.04 -14.63 -6.59
CA VAL A 4 -7.09 -14.74 -7.70
C VAL A 4 -5.78 -15.41 -7.28
N GLY A 5 -5.73 -16.02 -6.09
CA GLY A 5 -4.59 -16.81 -5.63
C GLY A 5 -3.34 -16.01 -5.27
N ALA A 6 -3.48 -14.74 -4.90
CA ALA A 6 -2.37 -13.87 -4.50
C ALA A 6 -2.51 -13.40 -3.05
N GLU A 7 -1.53 -13.73 -2.20
CA GLU A 7 -1.40 -13.14 -0.88
C GLU A 7 -0.90 -11.70 -0.99
N THR A 8 -1.51 -10.81 -0.22
CA THR A 8 -1.27 -9.36 -0.25
C THR A 8 -1.27 -8.79 1.17
N TRP A 9 -0.55 -7.69 1.37
CA TRP A 9 -0.50 -6.95 2.63
C TRP A 9 -0.38 -5.45 2.38
N LEU A 10 -0.80 -4.65 3.36
CA LEU A 10 -0.70 -3.19 3.32
C LEU A 10 0.76 -2.76 3.42
N MET A 11 1.15 -1.77 2.64
CA MET A 11 2.48 -1.14 2.65
C MET A 11 2.36 0.37 2.47
N HIS A 12 3.48 1.09 2.55
CA HIS A 12 3.58 2.51 2.23
C HIS A 12 2.51 3.37 2.94
N GLY A 13 1.79 4.23 2.21
CA GLY A 13 0.80 5.16 2.78
C GLY A 13 -0.36 4.43 3.47
N SER A 14 -0.79 3.31 2.89
CA SER A 14 -1.86 2.48 3.47
C SER A 14 -1.46 1.82 4.78
N LEU A 15 -0.21 1.35 4.92
CA LEU A 15 0.28 0.83 6.19
C LEU A 15 0.42 1.94 7.24
N LEU A 16 0.80 3.15 6.83
CA LEU A 16 0.88 4.31 7.72
C LEU A 16 -0.50 4.74 8.23
N GLY A 17 -1.50 4.83 7.35
CA GLY A 17 -2.89 5.05 7.75
C GLY A 17 -3.39 3.95 8.69
N TRP A 18 -3.05 2.70 8.37
CA TRP A 18 -3.37 1.56 9.23
C TRP A 18 -2.80 1.71 10.65
N TYR A 19 -1.55 2.15 10.77
CA TYR A 19 -0.87 2.34 12.05
C TYR A 19 -1.60 3.35 12.94
N TRP A 20 -2.07 4.46 12.37
CA TRP A 20 -2.72 5.51 13.13
C TRP A 20 -4.12 5.14 13.61
N ASN A 21 -4.96 4.60 12.73
CA ASN A 21 -6.35 4.30 13.11
C ASN A 21 -7.04 3.24 12.24
N ARG A 22 -6.28 2.42 11.50
CA ARG A 22 -6.82 1.38 10.60
C ARG A 22 -7.69 1.94 9.47
N LYS A 23 -7.46 3.19 9.07
CA LYS A 23 -8.17 3.88 7.99
C LYS A 23 -7.17 4.49 7.00
N ILE A 24 -7.65 4.83 5.81
CA ILE A 24 -6.89 5.66 4.88
C ILE A 24 -6.59 7.03 5.52
N LEU A 25 -5.42 7.59 5.24
CA LEU A 25 -5.11 8.95 5.66
C LEU A 25 -6.02 9.94 4.91
N PRO A 26 -6.57 10.98 5.56
CA PRO A 26 -7.55 11.87 4.91
C PRO A 26 -7.07 12.61 3.67
N TRP A 27 -5.76 12.77 3.51
CA TRP A 27 -5.11 13.44 2.37
C TRP A 27 -4.55 12.46 1.33
N ASP A 28 -4.65 11.16 1.58
CA ASP A 28 -4.16 10.13 0.68
C ASP A 28 -5.24 9.75 -0.34
N LEU A 29 -4.83 9.50 -1.58
CA LEU A 29 -5.75 9.38 -2.73
C LEU A 29 -5.76 7.99 -3.36
N ASP A 30 -4.81 7.14 -3.00
CA ASP A 30 -4.72 5.76 -3.42
C ASP A 30 -4.54 4.83 -2.22
N LEU A 31 -4.50 3.54 -2.51
CA LEU A 31 -4.15 2.51 -1.55
C LEU A 31 -2.93 1.75 -2.06
N ASP A 32 -2.00 1.45 -1.18
CA ASP A 32 -0.76 0.78 -1.46
C ASP A 32 -0.77 -0.62 -0.83
N VAL A 33 -0.56 -1.62 -1.67
CA VAL A 33 -0.33 -2.98 -1.22
C VAL A 33 0.91 -3.56 -1.86
N GLN A 34 1.49 -4.55 -1.19
CA GLN A 34 2.54 -5.38 -1.76
C GLN A 34 2.10 -6.81 -1.96
N ILE A 35 2.78 -7.46 -2.90
CA ILE A 35 2.75 -8.91 -3.12
C ILE A 35 4.15 -9.45 -3.37
N THR A 36 4.31 -10.76 -3.27
CA THR A 36 5.57 -11.43 -3.63
C THR A 36 5.80 -11.45 -5.15
N GLU A 37 7.06 -11.53 -5.57
CA GLU A 37 7.45 -11.81 -6.96
C GLU A 37 6.69 -12.98 -7.59
N LYS A 38 6.55 -14.07 -6.85
CA LYS A 38 5.84 -15.27 -7.29
C LYS A 38 4.37 -14.98 -7.55
N SER A 39 3.72 -14.21 -6.68
CA SER A 39 2.33 -13.79 -6.86
C SER A 39 2.19 -12.86 -8.06
N MET A 40 3.12 -11.93 -8.26
CA MET A 40 3.11 -11.04 -9.44
C MET A 40 3.26 -11.84 -10.75
N GLN A 41 4.15 -12.83 -10.78
CA GLN A 41 4.30 -13.72 -11.93
C GLN A 41 3.01 -14.49 -12.23
N HIS A 42 2.31 -14.96 -11.18
CA HIS A 42 1.01 -15.62 -11.31
C HIS A 42 -0.04 -14.66 -11.91
N LEU A 43 -0.19 -13.46 -11.36
CA LEU A 43 -1.14 -12.47 -11.87
C LEU A 43 -0.83 -12.07 -13.31
N SER A 44 0.44 -11.82 -13.64
CA SER A 44 0.88 -11.52 -15.00
C SER A 44 0.51 -12.61 -16.00
N SER A 45 0.54 -13.88 -15.60
CA SER A 45 0.35 -15.01 -16.51
C SER A 45 -1.12 -15.31 -16.78
N TYR A 46 -2.00 -15.03 -15.82
CA TYR A 46 -3.38 -15.51 -15.84
C TYR A 46 -4.45 -14.43 -15.69
N TYR A 47 -4.11 -13.27 -15.13
CA TYR A 47 -5.09 -12.27 -14.71
C TYR A 47 -4.85 -10.86 -15.27
N ASN A 48 -3.79 -10.64 -16.05
CA ASN A 48 -3.57 -9.33 -16.68
C ASN A 48 -4.75 -8.94 -17.58
N MET A 49 -5.25 -7.71 -17.43
CA MET A 49 -6.39 -7.13 -18.14
C MET A 49 -7.71 -7.91 -17.94
N THR A 50 -7.86 -8.60 -16.81
CA THR A 50 -9.12 -9.25 -16.44
C THR A 50 -10.02 -8.32 -15.63
N VAL A 51 -11.33 -8.43 -15.85
CA VAL A 51 -12.35 -7.66 -15.13
C VAL A 51 -13.00 -8.55 -14.08
N HIS A 52 -13.13 -8.04 -12.86
CA HIS A 52 -13.66 -8.75 -11.70
C HIS A 52 -14.87 -7.99 -11.17
N HIS A 53 -16.01 -8.67 -11.13
CA HIS A 53 -17.25 -8.14 -10.59
C HIS A 53 -17.29 -8.35 -9.07
N PHE A 54 -17.52 -7.28 -8.32
CA PHE A 54 -17.59 -7.33 -6.87
C PHE A 54 -18.90 -6.72 -6.38
N GLU A 55 -19.71 -7.54 -5.72
CA GLU A 55 -20.92 -7.09 -5.03
C GLU A 55 -20.54 -6.43 -3.71
N ILE A 56 -20.95 -5.18 -3.52
CA ILE A 56 -20.63 -4.42 -2.31
C ILE A 56 -21.60 -4.87 -1.20
N PRO A 57 -21.10 -5.54 -0.14
CA PRO A 57 -21.96 -6.11 0.88
C PRO A 57 -22.87 -5.06 1.53
N GLY A 58 -24.16 -5.38 1.67
CA GLY A 58 -25.15 -4.51 2.34
C GLY A 58 -25.60 -3.29 1.55
N SER A 59 -25.02 -3.00 0.37
CA SER A 59 -25.42 -1.84 -0.45
C SER A 59 -26.44 -2.18 -1.55
N GLY A 60 -26.54 -3.45 -1.95
CA GLY A 60 -27.30 -3.86 -3.13
C GLY A 60 -26.71 -3.40 -4.47
N GLY A 61 -25.54 -2.77 -4.45
CA GLY A 61 -24.78 -2.36 -5.64
C GLY A 61 -23.57 -3.26 -5.88
N ALA A 62 -23.03 -3.17 -7.09
CA ALA A 62 -21.81 -3.87 -7.48
C ALA A 62 -20.91 -2.95 -8.29
N ARG A 63 -19.62 -3.29 -8.34
CA ARG A 63 -18.62 -2.57 -9.11
C ARG A 63 -17.76 -3.54 -9.90
N ASP A 64 -17.29 -3.07 -11.04
CA ASP A 64 -16.34 -3.79 -11.88
C ASP A 64 -14.94 -3.22 -11.66
N TYR A 65 -14.00 -4.12 -11.40
CA TYR A 65 -12.60 -3.80 -11.17
C TYR A 65 -11.71 -4.43 -12.24
N LEU A 66 -10.89 -3.63 -12.90
CA LEU A 66 -9.87 -4.11 -13.83
C LEU A 66 -8.58 -4.43 -13.05
N LEU A 67 -8.00 -5.62 -13.25
CA LEU A 67 -6.63 -5.90 -12.83
C LEU A 67 -5.68 -5.66 -13.99
N GLU A 68 -4.90 -4.59 -13.91
CA GLU A 68 -3.90 -4.22 -14.90
C GLU A 68 -2.50 -4.54 -14.37
N ILE A 69 -1.69 -5.25 -15.16
CA ILE A 69 -0.28 -5.52 -14.85
C ILE A 69 0.59 -4.67 -15.76
N ASN A 70 1.50 -3.89 -15.16
CA ASN A 70 2.46 -3.08 -15.89
C ASN A 70 3.37 -4.01 -16.72
N PRO A 71 3.55 -3.79 -18.04
CA PRO A 71 4.39 -4.63 -18.88
C PRO A 71 5.86 -4.67 -18.44
N ASN A 72 6.30 -3.70 -17.66
CA ASN A 72 7.65 -3.62 -17.10
C ASN A 72 7.73 -4.17 -15.66
N TRP A 73 6.73 -4.91 -15.17
CA TRP A 73 6.73 -5.43 -13.79
C TRP A 73 8.00 -6.23 -13.44
N ALA A 74 8.57 -6.93 -14.42
CA ALA A 74 9.78 -7.75 -14.27
C ALA A 74 11.09 -6.94 -14.22
N ASN A 75 11.08 -5.64 -14.54
CA ASN A 75 12.26 -4.78 -14.45
C ASN A 75 12.62 -4.53 -12.98
N THR A 76 13.72 -5.06 -12.47
CA THR A 76 14.08 -4.93 -11.04
C THR A 76 14.87 -3.67 -10.69
N ARG A 77 15.00 -2.72 -11.63
CA ARG A 77 15.73 -1.47 -11.37
C ARG A 77 14.99 -0.61 -10.35
N THR A 78 15.77 0.02 -9.46
CA THR A 78 15.26 0.93 -8.42
C THR A 78 15.59 2.40 -8.68
N ASP A 79 16.24 2.70 -9.79
CA ASP A 79 16.62 4.05 -10.20
C ASP A 79 15.66 4.66 -11.23
N ASP A 80 14.63 3.91 -11.64
CA ASP A 80 13.57 4.34 -12.52
C ASP A 80 12.45 5.00 -11.72
N VAL A 81 12.49 6.33 -11.65
CA VAL A 81 11.56 7.13 -10.83
C VAL A 81 10.13 7.13 -11.37
N ASP A 82 9.94 6.83 -12.66
CA ASP A 82 8.65 6.88 -13.34
C ASP A 82 7.92 5.51 -13.33
N ASN A 83 8.61 4.43 -12.95
CA ASN A 83 8.12 3.05 -13.06
C ASN A 83 8.19 2.29 -11.73
N LYS A 84 7.54 2.82 -10.70
CA LYS A 84 7.54 2.22 -9.36
C LYS A 84 6.43 1.17 -9.16
N ILE A 85 5.32 1.29 -9.88
CA ILE A 85 4.12 0.48 -9.69
C ILE A 85 4.08 -0.70 -10.66
N ASP A 86 3.80 -1.89 -10.15
CA ASP A 86 3.83 -3.13 -10.94
C ASP A 86 2.47 -3.59 -11.43
N ALA A 87 1.41 -3.27 -10.69
CA ALA A 87 0.05 -3.58 -11.07
C ALA A 87 -0.94 -2.65 -10.36
N ARG A 88 -2.17 -2.62 -10.86
CA ARG A 88 -3.27 -1.86 -10.28
C ARG A 88 -4.56 -2.65 -10.29
N TRP A 89 -5.33 -2.53 -9.21
CA TRP A 89 -6.78 -2.70 -9.29
C TRP A 89 -7.39 -1.34 -9.61
N LEU A 90 -8.19 -1.24 -10.67
CA LEU A 90 -8.87 -0.02 -11.04
C LEU A 90 -10.39 -0.20 -10.95
N ASP A 91 -11.06 0.67 -10.20
CA ASP A 91 -12.51 0.81 -10.27
C ASP A 91 -12.90 1.44 -11.61
N MET A 92 -13.54 0.66 -12.47
CA MET A 92 -13.88 1.09 -13.82
C MET A 92 -14.94 2.20 -13.87
N SER A 93 -15.65 2.43 -12.76
CA SER A 93 -16.70 3.46 -12.66
C SER A 93 -16.18 4.82 -12.17
N SER A 94 -15.23 4.81 -11.24
CA SER A 94 -14.72 6.02 -10.60
C SER A 94 -13.30 6.41 -11.05
N GLY A 95 -12.53 5.45 -11.55
CA GLY A 95 -11.10 5.62 -11.84
C GLY A 95 -10.21 5.58 -10.60
N LEU A 96 -10.76 5.35 -9.40
CA LEU A 96 -9.97 5.08 -8.19
C LEU A 96 -9.21 3.77 -8.33
N TYR A 97 -8.05 3.67 -7.67
CA TYR A 97 -7.17 2.52 -7.82
C TYR A 97 -6.48 2.11 -6.52
N VAL A 98 -5.99 0.87 -6.53
CA VAL A 98 -5.07 0.31 -5.54
C VAL A 98 -3.78 -0.03 -6.27
N ASP A 99 -2.69 0.60 -5.85
CA ASP A 99 -1.34 0.37 -6.35
C ASP A 99 -0.75 -0.90 -5.72
N ILE A 100 -0.17 -1.74 -6.58
CA ILE A 100 0.45 -3.00 -6.20
C ILE A 100 1.94 -2.91 -6.58
N THR A 101 2.80 -2.96 -5.57
CA THR A 101 4.25 -3.08 -5.76
C THR A 101 4.71 -4.50 -5.47
N THR A 102 5.75 -4.96 -6.16
CA THR A 102 6.26 -6.32 -5.96
C THR A 102 7.49 -6.31 -5.07
N LEU A 103 7.46 -7.15 -4.04
CA LEU A 103 8.60 -7.43 -3.18
C LEU A 103 9.40 -8.62 -3.74
N ARG A 104 10.71 -8.42 -3.96
CA ARG A 104 11.62 -9.40 -4.58
C ARG A 104 12.89 -9.55 -3.75
N TYR A 105 13.61 -10.67 -3.91
CA TYR A 105 14.92 -10.82 -3.29
C TYR A 105 15.94 -9.87 -3.93
N HIS A 106 16.73 -9.18 -3.09
CA HIS A 106 17.75 -8.26 -3.55
C HIS A 106 19.04 -9.02 -3.94
N GLN A 107 19.12 -9.41 -5.21
CA GLN A 107 20.19 -10.28 -5.74
C GLN A 107 21.60 -9.76 -5.50
N ASP A 108 21.83 -8.44 -5.60
CA ASP A 108 23.16 -7.85 -5.33
C ASP A 108 23.58 -7.99 -3.88
N ALA A 109 22.65 -7.80 -2.94
CA ALA A 109 22.93 -7.98 -1.50
C ALA A 109 23.27 -9.44 -1.21
N GLU A 110 22.57 -10.38 -1.86
CA GLU A 110 22.87 -11.80 -1.71
C GLU A 110 24.26 -12.14 -2.27
N ARG A 111 24.64 -11.58 -3.43
CA ARG A 111 26.00 -11.72 -3.99
C ARG A 111 27.09 -11.17 -3.07
N GLU A 112 26.78 -10.09 -2.35
CA GLU A 112 27.65 -9.46 -1.36
C GLU A 112 27.63 -10.15 0.03
N GLY A 113 26.84 -11.22 0.17
CA GLY A 113 26.77 -12.04 1.39
C GLY A 113 25.67 -11.65 2.38
N THR A 114 24.88 -10.62 2.08
CA THR A 114 23.72 -10.21 2.89
C THR A 114 22.49 -11.02 2.47
N LYS A 115 22.18 -12.07 3.24
CA LYS A 115 21.05 -12.96 2.97
C LYS A 115 19.74 -12.38 3.49
N GLY A 116 18.65 -12.73 2.82
CA GLY A 116 17.29 -12.40 3.28
C GLY A 116 16.90 -10.95 3.12
N MET A 117 17.64 -10.17 2.33
CA MET A 117 17.27 -8.81 1.94
C MET A 117 16.27 -8.87 0.78
N VAL A 118 15.20 -8.10 0.90
CA VAL A 118 14.17 -7.91 -0.13
C VAL A 118 14.06 -6.44 -0.50
N VAL A 119 13.59 -6.19 -1.71
CA VAL A 119 13.54 -4.86 -2.32
C VAL A 119 12.28 -4.71 -3.18
N CYS A 120 11.76 -3.49 -3.26
CA CYS A 120 10.76 -3.06 -4.24
C CYS A 120 11.33 -1.95 -5.13
N LYS A 121 10.63 -1.63 -6.24
CA LYS A 121 11.14 -0.73 -7.28
C LYS A 121 11.32 0.72 -6.85
N ASP A 122 10.61 1.14 -5.82
CA ASP A 122 10.81 2.46 -5.20
C ASP A 122 12.15 2.60 -4.47
N GLY A 123 12.92 1.51 -4.35
CA GLY A 123 14.23 1.47 -3.70
C GLY A 123 14.21 1.11 -2.22
N HIS A 124 13.03 0.92 -1.61
CA HIS A 124 12.93 0.46 -0.22
C HIS A 124 13.40 -0.99 -0.09
N ARG A 125 14.09 -1.24 1.03
CA ARG A 125 14.79 -2.48 1.32
C ARG A 125 14.44 -2.92 2.73
N TYR A 126 14.15 -4.20 2.90
CA TYR A 126 13.77 -4.77 4.20
C TYR A 126 14.41 -6.13 4.39
N LEU A 127 14.52 -6.57 5.63
CA LEU A 127 14.75 -7.99 5.87
C LEU A 127 13.45 -8.76 5.66
N THR A 128 13.55 -9.95 5.09
CA THR A 128 12.43 -10.90 4.99
C THR A 128 11.76 -11.15 6.33
N SER A 129 12.51 -11.11 7.44
CA SER A 129 12.00 -11.24 8.81
C SER A 129 11.20 -10.04 9.31
N ASP A 130 11.36 -8.86 8.69
CA ASP A 130 10.59 -7.67 9.03
C ASP A 130 9.19 -7.74 8.39
N ILE A 131 9.10 -8.40 7.23
CA ILE A 131 7.86 -8.60 6.48
C ILE A 131 7.12 -9.84 6.96
N PHE A 132 7.79 -10.99 7.00
CA PHE A 132 7.17 -12.29 7.23
C PHE A 132 7.49 -12.87 8.63
N PRO A 133 6.56 -13.62 9.24
CA PRO A 133 5.20 -13.91 8.77
C PRO A 133 4.30 -12.67 8.82
N LEU A 134 3.27 -12.62 7.97
CA LEU A 134 2.30 -11.52 7.98
C LEU A 134 1.37 -11.65 9.19
N ALA A 135 0.97 -10.52 9.75
CA ALA A 135 -0.03 -10.45 10.82
C ALA A 135 -1.42 -10.13 10.26
N ASP A 136 -2.43 -10.89 10.69
CA ASP A 136 -3.84 -10.62 10.35
C ASP A 136 -4.38 -9.40 11.10
N THR A 137 -5.16 -8.59 10.41
CA THR A 137 -5.74 -7.35 10.95
C THR A 137 -6.98 -6.93 10.18
N THR A 138 -7.46 -5.71 10.43
CA THR A 138 -8.51 -5.06 9.66
C THR A 138 -8.07 -3.68 9.20
N PHE A 139 -8.53 -3.25 8.03
CA PHE A 139 -8.36 -1.91 7.49
C PHE A 139 -9.65 -1.48 6.80
N GLU A 140 -10.17 -0.30 7.13
CA GLU A 140 -11.51 0.16 6.71
C GLU A 140 -12.63 -0.86 7.03
N GLY A 141 -12.47 -1.61 8.13
CA GLY A 141 -13.40 -2.66 8.54
C GLY A 141 -13.34 -3.97 7.74
N VAL A 142 -12.43 -4.09 6.76
CA VAL A 142 -12.22 -5.28 5.95
C VAL A 142 -10.97 -6.04 6.42
N ALA A 143 -10.97 -7.36 6.30
CA ALA A 143 -9.80 -8.19 6.63
C ALA A 143 -8.59 -7.80 5.77
N ALA A 144 -7.44 -7.63 6.43
CA ALA A 144 -6.19 -7.24 5.80
C ALA A 144 -5.00 -7.95 6.47
N LYS A 145 -3.82 -7.82 5.87
CA LYS A 145 -2.55 -8.27 6.44
C LYS A 145 -1.55 -7.14 6.47
N VAL A 146 -0.62 -7.19 7.42
CA VAL A 146 0.50 -6.24 7.56
C VAL A 146 1.81 -6.99 7.86
N PRO A 147 2.97 -6.36 7.61
CA PRO A 147 4.27 -6.88 8.05
C PRO A 147 4.30 -7.18 9.55
N SER A 148 5.01 -8.22 9.98
CA SER A 148 5.17 -8.51 11.43
C SER A 148 5.88 -7.38 12.18
N ALA A 149 6.89 -6.76 11.57
CA ALA A 149 7.64 -5.65 12.13
C ALA A 149 7.19 -4.29 11.54
N PHE A 150 5.87 -4.09 11.39
CA PHE A 150 5.28 -2.91 10.74
C PHE A 150 5.85 -1.56 11.22
N ALA A 151 6.13 -1.41 12.53
CA ALA A 151 6.70 -0.15 13.05
C ALA A 151 8.13 0.09 12.54
N SER A 152 8.94 -0.96 12.45
CA SER A 152 10.29 -0.89 11.89
C SER A 152 10.27 -0.65 10.38
N VAL A 153 9.32 -1.24 9.67
CA VAL A 153 9.09 -1.01 8.24
C VAL A 153 8.74 0.46 8.00
N LEU A 154 7.72 0.99 8.70
CA LEU A 154 7.31 2.39 8.57
C LEU A 154 8.41 3.38 8.97
N ALA A 155 9.15 3.09 10.05
CA ALA A 155 10.25 3.95 10.47
C ALA A 155 11.41 3.98 9.46
N GLN A 156 11.63 2.89 8.70
CA GLN A 156 12.62 2.87 7.61
C GLN A 156 12.16 3.70 6.41
N GLU A 157 10.85 3.73 6.11
CA GLU A 157 10.29 4.46 4.97
C GLU A 157 10.11 5.95 5.25
N TYR A 158 9.49 6.30 6.38
CA TYR A 158 9.03 7.66 6.68
C TYR A 158 9.74 8.30 7.88
N GLY A 159 10.62 7.56 8.56
CA GLY A 159 11.25 7.98 9.81
C GLY A 159 10.34 7.82 11.02
N VAL A 160 10.95 7.80 12.21
CA VAL A 160 10.23 7.66 13.50
C VAL A 160 9.23 8.79 13.71
N SER A 161 9.52 9.99 13.22
CA SER A 161 8.63 11.15 13.33
C SER A 161 7.27 10.91 12.69
N ALA A 162 7.16 10.10 11.63
CA ALA A 162 5.87 9.81 10.98
C ALA A 162 4.93 8.99 11.88
N LEU A 163 5.47 8.31 12.89
CA LEU A 163 4.72 7.51 13.87
C LEU A 163 4.33 8.31 15.12
N GLU A 164 4.90 9.50 15.29
CA GLU A 164 4.74 10.31 16.51
C GLU A 164 4.11 11.68 16.24
N THR A 165 4.26 12.21 15.02
CA THR A 165 3.82 13.57 14.67
C THR A 165 2.30 13.60 14.52
N THR A 166 1.62 14.22 15.47
CA THR A 166 0.16 14.32 15.50
C THR A 166 -0.39 15.53 14.73
N VAL A 167 0.44 16.28 14.01
CA VAL A 167 0.01 17.39 13.15
C VAL A 167 0.71 17.29 11.80
N PHE A 168 -0.05 17.02 10.75
CA PHE A 168 0.48 16.79 9.40
C PHE A 168 -0.60 17.12 8.36
N GLU A 169 -0.22 17.59 7.17
CA GLU A 169 -1.13 17.89 6.04
C GLU A 169 -2.41 18.66 6.43
N SER A 170 -2.29 19.71 7.25
CA SER A 170 -3.43 20.50 7.77
C SER A 170 -4.45 19.71 8.60
N HIS A 171 -4.04 18.58 9.19
CA HIS A 171 -4.83 17.78 10.11
C HIS A 171 -4.11 17.63 11.44
N ARG A 172 -4.88 17.36 12.50
CA ARG A 172 -4.38 16.93 13.81
C ARG A 172 -4.99 15.59 14.18
N PHE A 173 -4.15 14.67 14.64
CA PHE A 173 -4.61 13.40 15.19
C PHE A 173 -5.16 13.61 16.61
N GLU A 174 -6.47 13.41 16.77
CA GLU A 174 -7.12 13.41 18.07
C GLU A 174 -7.05 12.01 18.68
N VAL A 175 -6.16 11.84 19.66
CA VAL A 175 -5.89 10.55 20.31
C VAL A 175 -7.15 9.92 20.92
N ASP A 176 -8.00 10.72 21.57
CA ASP A 176 -9.23 10.24 22.21
C ASP A 176 -10.24 9.67 21.21
N ARG A 177 -10.24 10.18 19.98
CA ARG A 177 -11.15 9.74 18.90
C ARG A 177 -10.52 8.70 18.00
N GLN A 178 -9.19 8.57 18.02
CA GLN A 178 -8.40 7.81 17.05
C GLN A 178 -8.67 8.30 15.61
N GLU A 179 -8.70 9.62 15.42
CA GLU A 179 -9.05 10.22 14.13
C GLU A 179 -8.21 11.45 13.79
N TRP A 180 -7.84 11.56 12.52
CA TRP A 180 -7.29 12.77 11.94
C TRP A 180 -8.40 13.78 11.67
N ILE A 181 -8.35 14.95 12.32
CA ILE A 181 -9.34 16.02 12.18
C ILE A 181 -8.72 17.20 11.42
N PRO A 182 -9.41 17.78 10.43
CA PRO A 182 -8.95 18.98 9.75
C PRO A 182 -8.72 20.13 10.76
N LEU A 183 -7.56 20.76 10.66
CA LEU A 183 -7.32 22.04 11.30
C LEU A 183 -8.14 23.08 10.53
N VAL A 184 -9.13 23.68 11.18
CA VAL A 184 -9.93 24.76 10.58
C VAL A 184 -8.97 25.87 10.18
N VAL A 185 -8.77 26.08 8.88
CA VAL A 185 -8.14 27.30 8.38
C VAL A 185 -9.17 28.40 8.57
N PRO A 186 -8.91 29.46 9.37
CA PRO A 186 -9.81 30.59 9.39
C PRO A 186 -9.93 31.11 7.95
N GLU A 187 -11.16 31.27 7.45
CA GLU A 187 -11.39 31.98 6.20
C GLU A 187 -10.53 33.25 6.23
N ARG A 188 -9.63 33.39 5.25
CA ARG A 188 -8.96 34.68 5.05
C ARG A 188 -10.08 35.68 4.86
N ASP A 189 -10.20 36.62 5.78
CA ASP A 189 -11.11 37.77 5.69
C ASP A 189 -10.75 38.53 4.41
N THR A 190 -11.36 38.14 3.29
CA THR A 190 -11.32 38.88 2.03
C THR A 190 -12.26 40.07 2.18
N ARG A 191 -11.91 40.98 3.08
CA ARG A 191 -12.47 42.33 3.11
C ARG A 191 -11.62 43.22 2.21
N HIS A 192 -12.18 43.41 1.01
CA HIS A 192 -12.07 44.52 0.04
C HIS A 192 -10.73 45.23 -0.13
#